data_AF-A0A1E7EVG8-F1
#
_entry.id   AF-A0A1E7EVG8-F1
#
_cell.length_a   1.000
_cell.length_b   1.000
_cell.length_c   1.000
_cell.angle_alpha   90.00
_cell.angle_beta   90.00
_cell.angle_gamma   90.00
#
_symmetry.space_group_name_H-M   'P 1'
#
loop_
_entity.id
_entity.type
_entity.pdbx_description
1 polymer ?
#
loop_
_entity_poly.entity_id
_entity_poly.type
_entity_poly.pdbx_seq_one_letter_code
_entity_poly.pdbx_strand_id
1 'polypeptide(L)'
;MPRRISLSKTKRKNFKILLRLLFLRWYKKCILFLGGFGILTILCYNNRSLSSSSTTTSSTSSTFLRTRGAEHAGDSAGSASNAQDNNNNNIALRKVKSRPNKAKWMNMTRNAWHEELGCDKLTIRPVHTPEVWIGMREAYISVVGQEMATVPSTTTSSLSSSELSESSESLKASLFKTAFQIPFEVRQSPGMGRGIYTLIDVKKGQLLYDFSQTAQYRYANEFAEFLRIITPDLACDVLMWSYVQELSEGYTEKMSNDYGPFRIMTDLDPGSFCNNGGTSKGNMAWIITTTTTSTTTNHKTAPIIGRYDTVKSAPLVALRDIDAGEELLCIYSQFSEGLNKMIE
;
A
#
# COMPACT_ATOMS: atom_id res chain seq x y z
N MET A 1 58.32 16.15 24.30
CA MET A 1 58.29 14.86 23.57
C MET A 1 57.31 13.91 24.26
N PRO A 2 56.24 13.41 23.61
CA PRO A 2 55.30 12.51 24.28
C PRO A 2 55.91 11.11 24.45
N ARG A 3 55.91 10.58 25.68
CA ARG A 3 56.38 9.23 26.02
C ARG A 3 55.41 8.18 25.44
N ARG A 4 55.90 7.34 24.52
CA ARG A 4 55.16 6.15 24.05
C ARG A 4 55.12 5.10 25.15
N ILE A 5 53.93 4.82 25.65
CA ILE A 5 53.69 3.71 26.58
C ILE A 5 53.54 2.42 25.76
N SER A 6 54.50 1.51 25.89
CA SER A 6 54.47 0.19 25.24
C SER A 6 53.61 -0.77 26.06
N LEU A 7 52.39 -1.05 25.59
CA LEU A 7 51.56 -2.11 26.16
C LEU A 7 52.00 -3.49 25.64
N SER A 8 52.11 -4.45 26.55
CA SER A 8 52.40 -5.86 26.26
C SER A 8 51.34 -6.49 25.36
N LYS A 9 51.72 -7.51 24.56
CA LYS A 9 50.82 -8.18 23.59
C LYS A 9 49.54 -8.71 24.25
N THR A 10 49.64 -9.25 25.47
CA THR A 10 48.49 -9.76 26.24
C THR A 10 47.51 -8.64 26.62
N LYS A 11 48.02 -7.49 27.08
CA LYS A 11 47.17 -6.33 27.41
C LYS A 11 46.46 -5.78 26.16
N ARG A 12 47.09 -5.81 24.99
CA ARG A 12 46.43 -5.40 23.72
C ARG A 12 45.29 -6.35 23.32
N LYS A 13 45.44 -7.67 23.53
CA LYS A 13 44.39 -8.65 23.23
C LYS A 13 43.17 -8.45 24.14
N ASN A 14 43.40 -8.28 25.44
CA ASN A 14 42.32 -8.06 26.40
C ASN A 14 41.61 -6.72 26.18
N PHE A 15 42.35 -5.67 25.82
CA PHE A 15 41.77 -4.37 25.47
C PHE A 15 40.88 -4.45 24.22
N LYS A 16 41.29 -5.20 23.19
CA LYS A 16 40.45 -5.42 21.99
C LYS A 16 39.15 -6.18 22.31
N ILE A 17 39.19 -7.16 23.20
CA ILE A 17 38.00 -7.91 23.63
C ILE A 17 37.06 -7.00 24.42
N LEU A 18 37.60 -6.22 25.37
CA LEU A 18 36.83 -5.26 26.15
C LEU A 18 36.17 -4.20 25.24
N LEU A 19 36.90 -3.69 24.25
CA LEU A 19 36.36 -2.72 23.29
C LEU A 19 35.24 -3.32 22.44
N ARG A 20 35.36 -4.58 22.01
CA ARG A 20 34.30 -5.29 21.28
C ARG A 20 33.04 -5.50 22.14
N LEU A 21 33.21 -5.84 23.43
CA LEU A 21 32.08 -6.01 24.35
C LEU A 21 31.40 -4.67 24.66
N LEU A 22 32.16 -3.60 24.84
CA LEU A 22 31.61 -2.25 25.01
C LEU A 22 30.90 -1.78 23.75
N PHE A 23 31.46 -2.05 22.56
CA PHE A 23 30.82 -1.73 21.29
C PHE A 23 29.54 -2.53 21.08
N LEU A 24 29.52 -3.83 21.38
CA LEU A 24 28.29 -4.66 21.31
C LEU A 24 27.23 -4.20 22.32
N ARG A 25 27.63 -3.78 23.52
CA ARG A 25 26.71 -3.29 24.56
C ARG A 25 26.17 -1.90 24.21
N TRP A 26 26.99 -1.04 23.61
CA TRP A 26 26.57 0.24 23.04
C TRP A 26 25.65 0.03 21.84
N TYR A 27 26.02 -0.85 20.90
CA TYR A 27 25.23 -1.18 19.71
C TYR A 27 23.88 -1.81 20.04
N LYS A 28 23.79 -2.72 21.02
CA LYS A 28 22.50 -3.24 21.51
C LYS A 28 21.63 -2.15 22.15
N LYS A 29 22.23 -1.21 22.90
CA LYS A 29 21.51 -0.05 23.43
C LYS A 29 21.06 0.89 22.32
N CYS A 30 21.89 1.12 21.31
CA CYS A 30 21.53 1.91 20.14
C CYS A 30 20.45 1.24 19.30
N ILE A 31 20.45 -0.08 19.11
CA ILE A 31 19.34 -0.78 18.42
C ILE A 31 18.04 -0.70 19.22
N LEU A 32 18.09 -0.77 20.54
CA LEU A 32 16.90 -0.59 21.40
C LEU A 32 16.42 0.87 21.46
N PHE A 33 17.30 1.85 21.25
CA PHE A 33 16.95 3.28 21.22
C PHE A 33 16.70 3.84 19.81
N LEU A 34 17.16 3.16 18.76
CA LEU A 34 17.10 3.59 17.35
C LEU A 34 16.39 2.56 16.45
N GLY A 35 15.75 1.55 17.03
CA GLY A 35 14.87 0.59 16.33
C GLY A 35 13.59 1.22 15.73
N GLY A 36 13.53 2.55 15.64
CA GLY A 36 12.55 3.33 14.89
C GLY A 36 13.15 4.56 14.20
N PHE A 37 14.48 4.68 14.09
CA PHE A 37 15.20 5.89 13.63
C PHE A 37 16.09 5.65 12.39
N GLY A 38 15.70 4.71 11.54
CA GLY A 38 16.22 4.64 10.18
C GLY A 38 15.19 5.21 9.20
N ILE A 39 15.01 6.54 9.20
CA ILE A 39 14.47 7.45 8.17
C ILE A 39 14.12 8.76 8.89
N LEU A 40 15.10 9.66 9.04
CA LEU A 40 14.82 11.04 9.45
C LEU A 40 15.96 11.97 9.01
N THR A 41 15.96 12.39 7.75
CA THR A 41 16.27 13.79 7.39
C THR A 41 15.78 14.07 5.97
N ILE A 42 15.17 15.24 5.76
CA ILE A 42 14.84 15.93 4.49
C ILE A 42 13.50 15.54 3.83
N LEU A 43 12.41 16.21 4.24
CA LEU A 43 11.28 16.57 3.37
C LEU A 43 10.67 17.90 3.84
N CYS A 44 11.16 19.00 3.23
CA CYS A 44 10.51 20.32 3.19
C CYS A 44 10.87 20.97 1.85
N TYR A 45 10.19 20.53 0.79
CA TYR A 45 10.15 21.14 -0.56
C TYR A 45 9.01 20.40 -1.27
N ASN A 46 7.99 20.97 -1.90
CA ASN A 46 7.85 22.24 -2.57
C ASN A 46 6.33 22.53 -2.66
N ASN A 47 5.85 23.60 -2.05
CA ASN A 47 4.51 24.12 -2.34
C ASN A 47 4.68 25.63 -2.58
N ARG A 48 5.22 25.98 -3.74
CA ARG A 48 5.30 27.36 -4.21
C ARG A 48 4.62 27.49 -5.56
N SER A 49 3.60 28.34 -5.53
CA SER A 49 2.82 28.88 -6.63
C SER A 49 3.69 29.31 -7.81
N LEU A 50 3.32 28.88 -9.02
CA LEU A 50 3.63 29.59 -10.24
C LEU A 50 2.58 30.68 -10.43
N SER A 51 2.92 31.88 -9.96
CA SER A 51 2.30 33.15 -10.33
C SER A 51 3.35 33.99 -11.06
N SER A 52 3.26 34.05 -12.39
CA SER A 52 3.85 35.03 -13.32
C SER A 52 3.90 34.38 -14.70
N SER A 53 3.60 34.98 -15.84
CA SER A 53 3.36 36.38 -16.19
C SER A 53 2.84 36.37 -17.62
N SER A 54 1.83 37.19 -17.89
CA SER A 54 1.33 37.52 -19.21
C SER A 54 2.38 38.27 -20.03
N THR A 55 2.75 37.74 -21.18
CA THR A 55 3.44 38.50 -22.24
C THR A 55 2.63 38.44 -23.51
N THR A 56 2.18 39.61 -23.93
CA THR A 56 1.44 39.92 -25.15
C THR A 56 2.36 39.80 -26.36
N THR A 57 2.03 38.96 -27.34
CA THR A 57 2.47 39.15 -28.73
C THR A 57 1.40 38.66 -29.69
N SER A 58 1.13 39.52 -30.66
CA SER A 58 0.06 39.50 -31.65
C SER A 58 0.23 38.43 -32.74
N SER A 59 -0.91 37.82 -33.03
CA SER A 59 -1.37 37.09 -34.21
C SER A 59 -0.75 37.40 -35.59
N THR A 60 -0.54 36.33 -36.35
CA THR A 60 -0.99 36.23 -37.76
C THR A 60 -1.61 34.85 -38.02
N SER A 61 -2.69 34.89 -38.80
CA SER A 61 -3.72 33.89 -39.04
C SER A 61 -3.23 32.59 -39.69
N SER A 62 -3.85 31.47 -39.31
CA SER A 62 -4.48 30.59 -40.31
C SER A 62 -5.64 29.81 -39.70
N THR A 63 -6.72 29.83 -40.46
CA THR A 63 -8.08 29.42 -40.14
C THR A 63 -8.21 27.92 -40.34
N PHE A 64 -8.63 27.16 -39.33
CA PHE A 64 -9.30 25.88 -39.56
C PHE A 64 -10.41 25.68 -38.54
N LEU A 65 -11.65 25.72 -39.05
CA LEU A 65 -12.90 25.51 -38.36
C LEU A 65 -12.99 24.08 -37.83
N ARG A 66 -13.15 23.92 -36.51
CA ARG A 66 -13.92 22.80 -35.97
C ARG A 66 -14.72 23.27 -34.75
N THR A 67 -15.98 23.54 -35.03
CA THR A 67 -17.07 23.73 -34.08
C THR A 67 -17.28 22.46 -33.24
N ARG A 68 -17.21 22.59 -31.91
CA ARG A 68 -18.01 21.79 -30.96
C ARG A 68 -18.03 22.42 -29.57
N GLY A 69 -19.16 23.06 -29.29
CA GLY A 69 -19.87 23.13 -28.01
C GLY A 69 -19.08 23.39 -26.74
N ALA A 70 -18.93 24.67 -26.39
CA ALA A 70 -19.01 25.10 -25.00
C ALA A 70 -20.46 25.52 -24.74
N GLU A 71 -21.14 24.91 -23.76
CA GLU A 71 -22.26 25.47 -22.98
C GLU A 71 -22.89 24.35 -22.13
N HIS A 72 -22.53 24.30 -20.84
CA HIS A 72 -23.45 24.22 -19.69
C HIS A 72 -22.65 23.90 -18.42
N ALA A 73 -22.09 24.93 -17.80
CA ALA A 73 -21.88 24.93 -16.36
C ALA A 73 -23.25 25.15 -15.72
N GLY A 74 -24.01 24.06 -15.56
CA GLY A 74 -25.19 24.04 -14.71
C GLY A 74 -24.76 23.72 -13.29
N ASP A 75 -24.75 24.73 -12.43
CA ASP A 75 -24.73 24.56 -10.97
C ASP A 75 -25.99 23.79 -10.55
N SER A 76 -25.93 22.47 -10.67
CA SER A 76 -26.87 21.57 -10.05
C SER A 76 -26.47 21.43 -8.59
N ALA A 77 -26.97 22.35 -7.75
CA ALA A 77 -27.17 22.12 -6.33
C ALA A 77 -28.20 20.99 -6.15
N GLY A 78 -27.83 19.78 -6.57
CA GLY A 78 -28.59 18.56 -6.37
C GLY A 78 -28.66 18.29 -4.88
N SER A 79 -29.90 18.20 -4.38
CA SER A 79 -30.26 17.89 -3.00
C SER A 79 -29.47 16.71 -2.43
N ALA A 80 -28.36 17.00 -1.75
CA ALA A 80 -27.48 16.03 -1.11
C ALA A 80 -27.94 15.63 0.30
N SER A 81 -29.20 15.86 0.66
CA SER A 81 -29.68 15.75 2.05
C SER A 81 -30.18 14.37 2.49
N ASN A 82 -30.33 13.38 1.59
CA ASN A 82 -30.89 12.07 1.95
C ASN A 82 -29.91 10.88 1.86
N ALA A 83 -28.66 11.08 1.44
CA ALA A 83 -27.65 10.00 1.40
C ALA A 83 -26.92 9.79 2.75
N GLN A 84 -27.29 10.54 3.79
CA GLN A 84 -26.46 10.67 4.99
C GLN A 84 -26.70 9.60 6.07
N ASP A 85 -27.84 8.89 6.05
CA ASP A 85 -28.20 7.95 7.12
C ASP A 85 -27.92 6.46 6.83
N ASN A 86 -27.81 6.05 5.57
CA ASN A 86 -27.56 4.64 5.24
C ASN A 86 -26.11 4.17 5.48
N ASN A 87 -25.19 5.10 5.77
CA ASN A 87 -23.77 4.79 5.93
C ASN A 87 -23.37 4.42 7.38
N ASN A 88 -24.35 4.31 8.29
CA ASN A 88 -24.08 4.03 9.70
C ASN A 88 -23.71 2.56 10.00
N ASN A 89 -23.85 1.65 9.03
CA ASN A 89 -23.65 0.22 9.25
C ASN A 89 -22.30 -0.33 8.76
N ASN A 90 -21.54 0.45 7.98
CA ASN A 90 -20.22 -0.01 7.52
C ASN A 90 -19.19 0.16 8.66
N ILE A 91 -18.79 -0.97 9.24
CA ILE A 91 -17.87 -1.03 10.40
C ILE A 91 -16.46 -0.51 10.09
N ALA A 92 -16.09 -0.41 8.81
CA ALA A 92 -14.80 0.14 8.41
C ALA A 92 -14.78 1.68 8.41
N LEU A 93 -15.95 2.34 8.38
CA LEU A 93 -16.05 3.79 8.26
C LEU A 93 -16.12 4.52 9.60
N ARG A 94 -15.49 5.69 9.66
CA ARG A 94 -15.74 6.69 10.71
C ARG A 94 -17.13 7.27 10.57
N LYS A 95 -17.77 7.47 11.71
CA LYS A 95 -18.96 8.34 11.82
C LYS A 95 -18.62 9.71 11.26
N VAL A 96 -19.53 10.29 10.46
CA VAL A 96 -19.31 11.57 9.76
C VAL A 96 -18.81 12.67 10.72
N LYS A 97 -19.43 12.79 11.90
CA LYS A 97 -19.06 13.77 12.93
C LYS A 97 -17.66 13.57 13.54
N SER A 98 -17.09 12.38 13.43
CA SER A 98 -15.76 12.02 13.95
C SER A 98 -14.65 12.09 12.89
N ARG A 99 -15.00 12.44 11.64
CA ARG A 99 -14.00 12.54 10.58
C ARG A 99 -13.11 13.77 10.81
N PRO A 100 -11.79 13.65 10.64
CA PRO A 100 -10.89 14.79 10.69
C PRO A 100 -11.28 15.88 9.69
N ASN A 101 -10.93 17.13 10.01
CA ASN A 101 -11.08 18.25 9.08
C ASN A 101 -10.32 17.96 7.78
N LYS A 102 -11.03 18.00 6.65
CA LYS A 102 -10.48 17.60 5.35
C LYS A 102 -9.28 18.44 4.94
N ALA A 103 -9.35 19.77 5.06
CA ALA A 103 -8.28 20.67 4.66
C ALA A 103 -6.99 20.45 5.49
N LYS A 104 -7.12 20.28 6.82
CA LYS A 104 -5.98 19.92 7.68
C LYS A 104 -5.41 18.57 7.27
N TRP A 105 -6.27 17.57 7.08
CA TRP A 105 -5.89 16.19 6.81
C TRP A 105 -5.13 16.00 5.50
N MET A 106 -5.54 16.69 4.43
CA MET A 106 -4.90 16.61 3.11
C MET A 106 -3.48 17.18 3.07
N ASN A 107 -3.13 18.04 4.03
CA ASN A 107 -1.82 18.67 4.12
C ASN A 107 -0.89 17.97 5.12
N MET A 108 -1.31 16.85 5.70
CA MET A 108 -0.49 16.08 6.62
C MET A 108 0.51 15.20 5.87
N THR A 109 1.69 15.02 6.48
CA THR A 109 2.66 14.01 6.05
C THR A 109 2.29 12.64 6.60
N ARG A 110 2.92 11.57 6.10
CA ARG A 110 2.76 10.21 6.65
C ARG A 110 2.99 10.16 8.16
N ASN A 111 4.03 10.82 8.65
CA ASN A 111 4.35 10.86 10.08
C ASN A 111 3.29 11.63 10.88
N ALA A 112 2.76 12.73 10.34
CA ALA A 112 1.69 13.48 10.98
C ALA A 112 0.39 12.64 11.07
N TRP A 113 0.05 11.86 10.03
CA TRP A 113 -1.06 10.90 10.13
C TRP A 113 -0.79 9.84 11.20
N HIS A 114 0.42 9.26 11.24
CA HIS A 114 0.78 8.25 12.23
C HIS A 114 0.60 8.74 13.67
N GLU A 115 1.06 9.97 13.94
CA GLU A 115 0.93 10.62 15.25
C GLU A 115 -0.53 10.95 15.59
N GLU A 116 -1.25 11.61 14.67
CA GLU A 116 -2.66 12.01 14.88
C GLU A 116 -3.58 10.78 15.08
N LEU A 117 -3.27 9.65 14.43
CA LEU A 117 -4.00 8.39 14.59
C LEU A 117 -3.59 7.61 15.85
N GLY A 118 -2.44 7.92 16.46
CA GLY A 118 -1.92 7.22 17.63
C GLY A 118 -1.46 5.78 17.35
N CYS A 119 -0.88 5.52 16.17
CA CYS A 119 -0.60 4.16 15.70
C CYS A 119 0.41 3.38 16.59
N ASP A 120 1.27 4.06 17.34
CA ASP A 120 2.25 3.45 18.27
C ASP A 120 1.62 2.77 19.49
N LYS A 121 0.37 3.07 19.82
CA LYS A 121 -0.28 2.59 21.06
C LYS A 121 -0.84 1.17 20.95
N LEU A 122 -0.78 0.55 19.79
CA LEU A 122 -1.48 -0.70 19.49
C LEU A 122 -0.55 -1.90 19.62
N THR A 123 -0.77 -2.71 20.68
CA THR A 123 0.13 -3.81 21.04
C THR A 123 -0.23 -5.13 20.35
N ILE A 124 -1.51 -5.41 20.10
CA ILE A 124 -1.99 -6.56 19.34
C ILE A 124 -3.25 -6.16 18.58
N ARG A 125 -3.27 -6.36 17.26
CA ARG A 125 -4.42 -6.04 16.40
C ARG A 125 -5.17 -7.32 16.02
N PRO A 126 -6.50 -7.32 16.05
CA PRO A 126 -7.29 -8.48 15.66
C PRO A 126 -7.13 -8.78 14.16
N VAL A 127 -7.38 -10.04 13.80
CA VAL A 127 -7.58 -10.42 12.40
C VAL A 127 -8.88 -9.78 11.92
N HIS A 128 -8.85 -9.15 10.75
CA HIS A 128 -10.02 -8.49 10.19
C HIS A 128 -11.03 -9.51 9.67
N THR A 129 -12.30 -9.29 9.98
CA THR A 129 -13.40 -10.10 9.45
C THR A 129 -13.68 -9.73 7.99
N PRO A 130 -14.36 -10.60 7.23
CA PRO A 130 -14.83 -10.28 5.87
C PRO A 130 -15.56 -8.93 5.76
N GLU A 131 -16.38 -8.57 6.74
CA GLU A 131 -17.16 -7.33 6.74
C GLU A 131 -16.27 -6.08 6.80
N VAL A 132 -15.14 -6.16 7.53
CA VAL A 132 -14.15 -5.09 7.58
C VAL A 132 -13.52 -4.89 6.20
N TRP A 133 -13.12 -5.98 5.54
CA TRP A 133 -12.52 -5.92 4.21
C TRP A 133 -13.49 -5.39 3.15
N ILE A 134 -14.73 -5.88 3.14
CA ILE A 134 -15.80 -5.37 2.26
C ILE A 134 -16.00 -3.88 2.51
N GLY A 135 -16.09 -3.48 3.78
CA GLY A 135 -16.28 -2.08 4.14
C GLY A 135 -15.13 -1.17 3.69
N MET A 136 -13.88 -1.65 3.73
CA MET A 136 -12.74 -0.91 3.20
C MET A 136 -12.76 -0.83 1.66
N ARG A 137 -13.19 -1.88 0.95
CA ARG A 137 -13.34 -1.83 -0.52
C ARG A 137 -14.41 -0.82 -0.93
N GLU A 138 -15.56 -0.80 -0.25
CA GLU A 138 -16.60 0.21 -0.46
C GLU A 138 -16.08 1.63 -0.19
N ALA A 139 -15.33 1.80 0.89
CA ALA A 139 -14.69 3.09 1.22
C ALA A 139 -13.75 3.54 0.11
N TYR A 140 -12.90 2.65 -0.42
CA TYR A 140 -12.01 2.94 -1.54
C TYR A 140 -12.79 3.32 -2.80
N ILE A 141 -13.78 2.53 -3.20
CA ILE A 141 -14.63 2.81 -4.37
C ILE A 141 -15.32 4.18 -4.23
N SER A 142 -15.77 4.53 -3.02
CA SER A 142 -16.39 5.84 -2.76
C SER A 142 -15.44 7.03 -2.92
N VAL A 143 -14.13 6.80 -2.79
CA VAL A 143 -13.10 7.83 -2.91
C VAL A 143 -12.63 8.00 -4.35
N VAL A 144 -12.31 6.89 -5.04
CA VAL A 144 -11.78 6.95 -6.41
C VAL A 144 -12.88 6.98 -7.48
N GLY A 145 -14.09 6.56 -7.13
CA GLY A 145 -15.20 6.39 -8.05
C GLY A 145 -15.22 4.99 -8.70
N GLN A 146 -16.44 4.51 -9.00
CA GLN A 146 -16.67 3.16 -9.51
C GLN A 146 -15.91 2.84 -10.81
N GLU A 147 -15.81 3.81 -11.71
CA GLU A 147 -15.13 3.68 -13.02
C GLU A 147 -13.61 3.57 -12.88
N MET A 148 -13.06 4.03 -11.77
CA MET A 148 -11.61 4.10 -11.52
C MET A 148 -11.15 3.06 -10.52
N ALA A 149 -12.09 2.43 -9.82
CA ALA A 149 -11.81 1.43 -8.82
C ALA A 149 -11.20 0.19 -9.45
N THR A 150 -10.06 -0.22 -8.90
CA THR A 150 -9.32 -1.42 -9.29
C THR A 150 -9.78 -2.69 -8.57
N VAL A 151 -10.64 -2.54 -7.55
CA VAL A 151 -11.24 -3.66 -6.83
C VAL A 151 -12.68 -3.85 -7.31
N PRO A 152 -13.18 -5.10 -7.42
CA PRO A 152 -14.55 -5.37 -7.83
C PRO A 152 -15.55 -4.75 -6.86
N SER A 153 -16.61 -4.14 -7.39
CA SER A 153 -17.73 -3.70 -6.56
C SER A 153 -18.51 -4.89 -6.04
N THR A 154 -18.76 -4.90 -4.74
CA THR A 154 -19.59 -5.95 -4.10
C THR A 154 -21.07 -5.80 -4.48
N THR A 155 -21.50 -4.60 -4.87
CA THR A 155 -22.91 -4.25 -5.12
C THR A 155 -23.45 -4.81 -6.44
N THR A 156 -22.59 -5.17 -7.40
CA THR A 156 -23.00 -5.60 -8.75
C THR A 156 -23.23 -7.10 -8.90
N SER A 157 -23.01 -7.90 -7.84
CA SER A 157 -23.53 -9.27 -7.84
C SER A 157 -25.03 -9.18 -7.56
N SER A 158 -25.81 -9.21 -8.64
CA SER A 158 -27.28 -9.21 -8.72
C SER A 158 -27.91 -10.40 -8.01
N LEU A 159 -27.58 -10.63 -6.75
CA LEU A 159 -28.32 -11.50 -5.86
C LEU A 159 -29.61 -10.75 -5.54
N SER A 160 -30.73 -11.28 -6.03
CA SER A 160 -32.04 -10.71 -5.79
C SER A 160 -32.25 -10.62 -4.28
N SER A 161 -32.72 -9.47 -3.82
CA SER A 161 -33.01 -9.20 -2.40
C SER A 161 -33.97 -10.21 -1.77
N SER A 162 -34.64 -11.05 -2.57
CA SER A 162 -35.48 -12.15 -2.13
C SER A 162 -34.74 -13.39 -1.62
N GLU A 163 -33.44 -13.57 -1.89
CA GLU A 163 -32.67 -14.74 -1.40
C GLU A 163 -31.90 -14.48 -0.10
N LEU A 164 -31.86 -13.23 0.36
CA LEU A 164 -31.07 -12.77 1.50
C LEU A 164 -31.79 -12.85 2.86
N SER A 165 -33.06 -13.29 2.90
CA SER A 165 -33.88 -13.05 4.10
C SER A 165 -33.59 -13.98 5.28
N GLU A 166 -33.05 -15.20 5.13
CA GLU A 166 -32.96 -16.10 6.30
C GLU A 166 -31.77 -17.08 6.40
N SER A 167 -30.83 -17.15 5.45
CA SER A 167 -29.75 -18.14 5.54
C SER A 167 -28.34 -17.56 5.72
N SER A 168 -27.86 -17.72 6.95
CA SER A 168 -26.50 -18.13 7.29
C SER A 168 -25.34 -17.14 7.08
N GLU A 169 -24.64 -16.82 8.18
CA GLU A 169 -23.28 -16.26 8.16
C GLU A 169 -22.33 -17.01 7.20
N SER A 170 -22.58 -18.30 6.93
CA SER A 170 -21.82 -19.08 5.94
C SER A 170 -21.94 -18.53 4.51
N LEU A 171 -23.09 -17.95 4.12
CA LEU A 171 -23.24 -17.35 2.80
C LEU A 171 -22.42 -16.06 2.68
N LYS A 172 -22.41 -15.22 3.71
CA LYS A 172 -21.56 -14.01 3.75
C LYS A 172 -20.08 -14.35 3.65
N ALA A 173 -19.64 -15.40 4.34
CA ALA A 173 -18.28 -15.90 4.22
C ALA A 173 -17.97 -16.43 2.81
N SER A 174 -18.93 -17.10 2.16
CA SER A 174 -18.75 -17.61 0.79
C SER A 174 -18.67 -16.50 -0.27
N LEU A 175 -19.32 -15.36 -0.02
CA LEU A 175 -19.31 -14.20 -0.92
C LEU A 175 -18.03 -13.37 -0.79
N PHE A 176 -17.27 -13.57 0.29
CA PHE A 176 -16.02 -12.87 0.50
C PHE A 176 -14.92 -13.41 -0.41
N LYS A 177 -14.84 -12.85 -1.63
CA LYS A 177 -13.76 -13.14 -2.56
C LYS A 177 -12.47 -12.44 -2.12
N THR A 178 -11.39 -13.21 -2.09
CA THR A 178 -10.01 -12.73 -1.88
C THR A 178 -9.21 -12.92 -3.16
N ALA A 179 -8.01 -12.34 -3.22
CA ALA A 179 -7.06 -12.55 -4.30
C ALA A 179 -6.23 -13.83 -4.13
N PHE A 180 -6.35 -14.54 -2.99
CA PHE A 180 -5.73 -15.85 -2.81
C PHE A 180 -6.42 -16.93 -3.66
N GLN A 181 -5.60 -17.79 -4.25
CA GLN A 181 -6.03 -18.87 -5.16
C GLN A 181 -5.93 -20.26 -4.51
N ILE A 182 -5.62 -20.31 -3.21
CA ILE A 182 -5.51 -21.54 -2.41
C ILE A 182 -6.28 -21.39 -1.10
N PRO A 183 -6.71 -22.49 -0.46
CA PRO A 183 -7.24 -22.46 0.90
C PRO A 183 -6.18 -21.97 1.90
N PHE A 184 -6.56 -21.01 2.74
CA PHE A 184 -5.69 -20.42 3.74
C PHE A 184 -6.47 -20.05 5.01
N GLU A 185 -5.75 -19.80 6.09
CA GLU A 185 -6.25 -19.15 7.29
C GLU A 185 -5.36 -17.96 7.68
N VAL A 186 -5.91 -17.02 8.44
CA VAL A 186 -5.15 -15.92 9.04
C VAL A 186 -5.15 -16.10 10.55
N ARG A 187 -3.98 -16.02 11.17
CA ARG A 187 -3.82 -16.08 12.63
C ARG A 187 -2.69 -15.16 13.09
N GLN A 188 -2.50 -15.07 14.40
CA GLN A 188 -1.36 -14.35 14.95
C GLN A 188 -0.07 -15.14 14.68
N SER A 189 0.89 -14.51 14.00
CA SER A 189 2.24 -15.02 13.79
C SER A 189 3.16 -14.59 14.93
N PRO A 190 3.80 -15.52 15.66
CA PRO A 190 4.64 -15.21 16.81
C PRO A 190 5.74 -14.20 16.49
N GLY A 191 5.66 -13.01 17.10
CA GLY A 191 6.64 -11.94 16.94
C GLY A 191 6.56 -11.18 15.61
N MET A 192 5.62 -11.51 14.72
CA MET A 192 5.42 -10.85 13.42
C MET A 192 4.04 -10.20 13.28
N GLY A 193 3.10 -10.46 14.20
CA GLY A 193 1.78 -9.85 14.19
C GLY A 193 0.76 -10.78 13.57
N ARG A 194 0.15 -10.42 12.43
CA ARG A 194 -0.81 -11.26 11.70
C ARG A 194 -0.07 -11.96 10.55
N GLY A 195 -0.40 -13.22 10.28
CA GLY A 195 0.23 -14.02 9.24
C GLY A 195 -0.78 -14.91 8.52
N ILE A 196 -0.43 -15.32 7.30
CA ILE A 196 -1.27 -16.11 6.41
C ILE A 196 -0.68 -17.52 6.35
N TYR A 197 -1.49 -18.54 6.57
CA TYR A 197 -1.04 -19.93 6.60
C TYR A 197 -1.83 -20.75 5.58
N THR A 198 -1.15 -21.54 4.76
CA THR A 198 -1.84 -22.43 3.82
C THR A 198 -2.50 -23.59 4.57
N LEU A 199 -3.69 -24.02 4.12
CA LEU A 199 -4.36 -25.21 4.68
C LEU A 199 -4.05 -26.50 3.91
N ILE A 200 -3.30 -26.39 2.81
CA ILE A 200 -2.94 -27.49 1.92
C ILE A 200 -1.45 -27.45 1.60
N ASP A 201 -0.91 -28.58 1.14
CA ASP A 201 0.39 -28.60 0.50
C ASP A 201 0.32 -27.84 -0.82
N VAL A 202 1.32 -27.01 -1.08
CA VAL A 202 1.41 -26.16 -2.28
C VAL A 202 2.68 -26.54 -3.03
N LYS A 203 2.56 -26.72 -4.35
CA LYS A 203 3.71 -27.05 -5.20
C LYS A 203 4.45 -25.80 -5.66
N LYS A 204 5.77 -25.92 -5.79
CA LYS A 204 6.60 -24.88 -6.42
C LYS A 204 6.01 -24.43 -7.75
N GLY A 205 5.91 -23.12 -7.94
CA GLY A 205 5.37 -22.48 -9.14
C GLY A 205 3.84 -22.36 -9.16
N GLN A 206 3.13 -22.94 -8.18
CA GLN A 206 1.68 -22.78 -8.05
C GLN A 206 1.32 -21.32 -7.77
N LEU A 207 0.28 -20.83 -8.46
CA LEU A 207 -0.28 -19.51 -8.26
C LEU A 207 -0.90 -19.39 -6.85
N LEU A 208 -0.51 -18.36 -6.11
CA LEU A 208 -0.99 -18.12 -4.74
C LEU A 208 -1.86 -16.87 -4.64
N TYR A 209 -1.47 -15.77 -5.27
CA TYR A 209 -2.13 -14.47 -5.11
C TYR A 209 -2.13 -13.68 -6.42
N ASP A 210 -3.26 -13.08 -6.81
CA ASP A 210 -3.43 -12.45 -8.13
C ASP A 210 -3.65 -10.92 -8.10
N PHE A 211 -3.49 -10.28 -6.93
CA PHE A 211 -3.68 -8.83 -6.73
C PHE A 211 -5.05 -8.28 -7.13
N SER A 212 -6.07 -9.13 -7.34
CA SER A 212 -7.41 -8.70 -7.76
C SER A 212 -8.16 -7.85 -6.72
N GLN A 213 -7.65 -7.78 -5.49
CA GLN A 213 -8.21 -6.97 -4.39
C GLN A 213 -7.31 -5.78 -4.01
N THR A 214 -6.37 -5.39 -4.88
CA THR A 214 -5.46 -4.27 -4.64
C THR A 214 -6.10 -2.94 -5.02
N ALA A 215 -6.25 -2.05 -4.06
CA ALA A 215 -6.58 -0.65 -4.29
C ALA A 215 -5.37 0.11 -4.84
N GLN A 216 -5.61 0.98 -5.81
CA GLN A 216 -4.59 1.79 -6.47
C GLN A 216 -5.02 3.25 -6.46
N TYR A 217 -4.29 4.05 -5.70
CA TYR A 217 -4.53 5.48 -5.60
C TYR A 217 -3.67 6.18 -6.65
N ARG A 218 -4.33 6.86 -7.59
CA ARG A 218 -3.67 7.67 -8.62
C ARG A 218 -3.00 8.88 -8.03
N TYR A 219 -3.60 9.41 -6.97
CA TYR A 219 -3.17 10.63 -6.34
C TYR A 219 -3.05 10.47 -4.82
N ALA A 220 -2.13 11.23 -4.23
CA ALA A 220 -1.94 11.26 -2.78
C ALA A 220 -3.19 11.76 -2.03
N ASN A 221 -4.01 12.63 -2.63
CA ASN A 221 -5.25 13.13 -2.03
C ASN A 221 -6.34 12.05 -1.94
N GLU A 222 -6.40 11.11 -2.88
CA GLU A 222 -7.30 9.94 -2.82
C GLU A 222 -6.91 9.05 -1.65
N PHE A 223 -5.62 8.73 -1.53
CA PHE A 223 -5.12 7.95 -0.41
C PHE A 223 -5.37 8.64 0.94
N ALA A 224 -5.10 9.94 1.02
CA ALA A 224 -5.38 10.73 2.20
C ALA A 224 -6.88 10.73 2.55
N GLU A 225 -7.78 10.90 1.57
CA GLU A 225 -9.23 10.85 1.80
C GLU A 225 -9.67 9.48 2.29
N PHE A 226 -9.11 8.41 1.73
CA PHE A 226 -9.38 7.05 2.17
C PHE A 226 -9.04 6.84 3.65
N LEU A 227 -7.82 7.22 4.07
CA LEU A 227 -7.40 7.17 5.47
C LEU A 227 -8.29 8.03 6.39
N ARG A 228 -8.82 9.15 5.88
CA ARG A 228 -9.69 10.07 6.63
C ARG A 228 -11.05 9.45 6.95
N ILE A 229 -11.59 8.64 6.03
CA ILE A 229 -12.95 8.11 6.15
C ILE A 229 -13.01 6.75 6.85
N ILE A 230 -11.94 5.95 6.85
CA ILE A 230 -11.90 4.65 7.56
C ILE A 230 -11.53 4.83 9.03
N THR A 231 -11.92 3.90 9.91
CA THR A 231 -11.66 3.99 11.36
C THR A 231 -10.16 4.15 11.68
N PRO A 232 -9.80 4.80 12.80
CA PRO A 232 -8.39 5.07 13.11
C PRO A 232 -7.49 3.82 13.12
N ASP A 233 -7.98 2.70 13.67
CA ASP A 233 -7.23 1.45 13.71
C ASP A 233 -6.93 0.95 12.29
N LEU A 234 -7.94 0.91 11.41
CA LEU A 234 -7.77 0.50 10.01
C LEU A 234 -6.88 1.47 9.24
N ALA A 235 -6.98 2.78 9.51
CA ALA A 235 -6.10 3.78 8.90
C ALA A 235 -4.63 3.54 9.26
N CYS A 236 -4.33 3.19 10.52
CA CYS A 236 -2.98 2.80 10.90
C CYS A 236 -2.51 1.51 10.21
N ASP A 237 -3.39 0.53 10.07
CA ASP A 237 -3.09 -0.73 9.38
C ASP A 237 -2.75 -0.48 7.91
N VAL A 238 -3.60 0.26 7.20
CA VAL A 238 -3.36 0.69 5.82
C VAL A 238 -2.04 1.46 5.71
N LEU A 239 -1.77 2.42 6.60
CA LEU A 239 -0.49 3.17 6.59
C LEU A 239 0.75 2.28 6.72
N MET A 240 0.63 1.10 7.34
CA MET A 240 1.72 0.13 7.48
C MET A 240 1.86 -0.75 6.24
N TRP A 241 0.74 -1.13 5.61
CA TRP A 241 0.71 -2.08 4.49
C TRP A 241 0.85 -1.44 3.12
N SER A 242 0.50 -0.16 2.99
CA SER A 242 0.58 0.53 1.71
C SER A 242 2.02 0.64 1.25
N TYR A 243 2.22 0.37 -0.04
CA TYR A 243 3.50 0.51 -0.72
C TYR A 243 3.34 1.38 -1.95
N VAL A 244 4.46 1.80 -2.55
CA VAL A 244 4.44 2.57 -3.78
C VAL A 244 5.07 1.77 -4.89
N GLN A 245 4.38 1.72 -6.02
CA GLN A 245 4.84 1.06 -7.22
C GLN A 245 5.12 2.09 -8.31
N GLU A 246 6.27 1.97 -8.94
CA GLU A 246 6.62 2.70 -10.15
C GLU A 246 6.03 1.95 -11.35
N LEU A 247 5.21 2.63 -12.13
CA LEU A 247 4.52 2.09 -13.30
C LEU A 247 5.14 2.57 -14.61
N SER A 248 6.38 3.06 -14.60
CA SER A 248 7.01 3.78 -15.73
C SER A 248 7.11 2.98 -17.04
N GLU A 249 7.15 1.65 -16.98
CA GLU A 249 7.11 0.78 -18.16
C GLU A 249 5.73 0.82 -18.84
N GLY A 250 5.65 1.56 -19.95
CA GLY A 250 4.45 1.70 -20.76
C GLY A 250 3.79 3.08 -20.68
N TYR A 251 4.29 4.02 -19.88
CA TYR A 251 3.74 5.38 -19.88
C TYR A 251 4.14 6.11 -21.17
N THR A 252 3.15 6.66 -21.86
CA THR A 252 3.42 7.71 -22.84
C THR A 252 3.87 8.97 -22.10
N GLU A 253 4.72 9.78 -22.73
CA GLU A 253 5.21 11.06 -22.18
C GLU A 253 4.05 11.95 -21.66
N LYS A 254 2.92 11.94 -22.39
CA LYS A 254 1.69 12.63 -21.99
C LYS A 254 1.16 12.19 -20.63
N MET A 255 1.19 10.89 -20.32
CA MET A 255 0.68 10.36 -19.05
C MET A 255 1.62 10.60 -17.89
N SER A 256 2.92 10.63 -18.16
CA SER A 256 3.93 11.00 -17.16
C SER A 256 3.67 12.41 -16.63
N ASN A 257 3.29 13.33 -17.52
CA ASN A 257 3.03 14.73 -17.18
C ASN A 257 1.76 14.92 -16.33
N ASP A 258 0.72 14.11 -16.55
CA ASP A 258 -0.58 14.30 -15.88
C ASP A 258 -0.67 13.58 -14.52
N TYR A 259 -0.02 12.42 -14.35
CA TYR A 259 -0.25 11.56 -13.18
C TYR A 259 1.03 11.09 -12.48
N GLY A 260 2.21 11.29 -13.08
CA GLY A 260 3.45 10.64 -12.67
C GLY A 260 3.40 9.11 -12.78
N PRO A 261 4.57 8.45 -12.71
CA PRO A 261 4.66 6.99 -12.82
C PRO A 261 4.30 6.28 -11.50
N PHE A 262 4.18 6.99 -10.39
CA PHE A 262 4.02 6.35 -9.07
C PHE A 262 2.56 6.20 -8.66
N ARG A 263 2.23 5.07 -8.05
CA ARG A 263 0.92 4.80 -7.45
C ARG A 263 1.09 4.26 -6.04
N ILE A 264 0.23 4.71 -5.13
CA ILE A 264 0.11 4.10 -3.81
C ILE A 264 -0.79 2.87 -3.98
N MET A 265 -0.33 1.72 -3.52
CA MET A 265 -1.03 0.44 -3.62
C MET A 265 -1.39 -0.04 -2.21
N THR A 266 -2.53 -0.71 -2.07
CA THR A 266 -2.95 -1.32 -0.80
C THR A 266 -3.80 -2.55 -1.07
N ASP A 267 -3.39 -3.71 -0.58
CA ASP A 267 -4.19 -4.93 -0.65
C ASP A 267 -5.39 -4.81 0.31
N LEU A 268 -6.62 -4.73 -0.20
CA LEU A 268 -7.84 -4.64 0.60
C LEU A 268 -8.45 -6.02 0.87
N ASP A 269 -7.59 -6.96 1.25
CA ASP A 269 -7.93 -8.31 1.66
C ASP A 269 -6.83 -8.91 2.57
N PRO A 270 -6.93 -10.19 2.98
CA PRO A 270 -5.92 -10.83 3.80
C PRO A 270 -4.48 -10.81 3.26
N GLY A 271 -4.24 -10.52 1.97
CA GLY A 271 -2.91 -10.37 1.38
C GLY A 271 -2.04 -9.35 2.11
N SER A 272 -2.66 -8.31 2.69
CA SER A 272 -2.00 -7.32 3.56
C SER A 272 -1.34 -7.91 4.82
N PHE A 273 -1.70 -9.15 5.22
CA PHE A 273 -1.07 -9.85 6.34
C PHE A 273 0.13 -10.69 5.95
N CYS A 274 0.60 -10.63 4.70
CA CYS A 274 1.76 -11.39 4.27
C CYS A 274 3.03 -10.82 4.89
N ASN A 275 3.63 -11.54 5.83
CA ASN A 275 4.84 -11.10 6.50
C ASN A 275 6.07 -11.18 5.58
N ASN A 276 7.06 -10.33 5.83
CA ASN A 276 8.31 -10.35 5.09
C ASN A 276 9.22 -11.50 5.57
N GLY A 277 9.46 -12.49 4.71
CA GLY A 277 10.48 -13.52 4.92
C GLY A 277 11.89 -13.10 4.51
N GLY A 278 12.03 -11.95 3.85
CA GLY A 278 13.27 -11.55 3.18
C GLY A 278 13.66 -12.51 2.05
N THR A 279 14.81 -12.26 1.43
CA THR A 279 15.28 -13.04 0.28
C THR A 279 15.62 -14.51 0.59
N SER A 280 15.82 -14.86 1.86
CA SER A 280 16.22 -16.21 2.28
C SER A 280 15.09 -17.08 2.79
N LYS A 281 14.04 -16.50 3.38
CA LYS A 281 12.91 -17.25 3.94
C LYS A 281 11.59 -17.00 3.22
N GLY A 282 11.51 -15.98 2.37
CA GLY A 282 10.33 -15.77 1.54
C GLY A 282 10.06 -17.00 0.68
N ASN A 283 8.82 -17.49 0.74
CA ASN A 283 8.35 -18.64 -0.02
C ASN A 283 7.28 -18.24 -1.05
N MET A 284 6.89 -16.96 -1.09
CA MET A 284 5.97 -16.39 -2.08
C MET A 284 6.56 -15.13 -2.73
N ALA A 285 6.53 -15.06 -4.06
CA ALA A 285 7.06 -13.96 -4.86
C ALA A 285 6.53 -14.02 -6.30
N TRP A 286 6.76 -12.98 -7.11
CA TRP A 286 6.51 -13.06 -8.54
C TRP A 286 7.59 -13.88 -9.27
N ILE A 287 7.21 -14.63 -10.32
CA ILE A 287 8.18 -15.29 -11.20
C ILE A 287 8.78 -14.25 -12.13
N ILE A 288 10.08 -14.01 -12.02
CA ILE A 288 10.85 -13.35 -13.08
C ILE A 288 11.17 -14.43 -14.11
N THR A 289 10.45 -14.51 -15.22
CA THR A 289 10.79 -15.43 -16.31
C THR A 289 12.12 -15.01 -16.91
N THR A 290 13.20 -15.68 -16.53
CA THR A 290 14.57 -15.44 -17.02
C THR A 290 14.78 -15.82 -18.50
N THR A 291 13.72 -16.19 -19.23
CA THR A 291 13.78 -16.63 -20.63
C THR A 291 14.00 -15.49 -21.61
N THR A 292 13.87 -14.23 -21.21
CA THR A 292 14.41 -13.12 -22.00
C THR A 292 15.90 -13.00 -21.72
N THR A 293 16.71 -13.61 -22.59
CA THR A 293 18.18 -13.42 -22.71
C THR A 293 18.62 -11.97 -22.99
N SER A 294 17.72 -11.00 -22.80
CA SER A 294 18.04 -9.58 -22.75
C SER A 294 18.87 -9.31 -21.49
N THR A 295 20.18 -9.34 -21.66
CA THR A 295 21.21 -8.98 -20.69
C THR A 295 21.18 -7.49 -20.29
N THR A 296 20.17 -6.75 -20.73
CA THR A 296 20.00 -5.33 -20.43
C THR A 296 18.62 -5.12 -19.82
N THR A 297 18.55 -5.28 -18.50
CA THR A 297 18.17 -4.24 -17.53
C THR A 297 17.55 -4.87 -16.29
N ASN A 298 17.90 -4.29 -15.15
CA ASN A 298 17.42 -4.63 -13.82
C ASN A 298 15.91 -4.32 -13.71
N HIS A 299 15.04 -5.11 -14.34
CA HIS A 299 13.60 -4.98 -14.18
C HIS A 299 13.24 -5.39 -12.74
N LYS A 300 13.15 -4.37 -11.89
CA LYS A 300 13.07 -4.43 -10.42
C LYS A 300 11.65 -4.23 -9.88
N THR A 301 10.67 -4.06 -10.77
CA THR A 301 9.26 -3.83 -10.43
C THR A 301 8.39 -4.96 -10.95
N ALA A 302 7.26 -5.22 -10.28
CA ALA A 302 6.31 -6.26 -10.71
C ALA A 302 5.85 -5.96 -12.15
N PRO A 303 5.87 -6.96 -13.07
CA PRO A 303 5.34 -6.78 -14.41
C PRO A 303 3.91 -6.26 -14.37
N ILE A 304 3.63 -5.27 -15.20
CA ILE A 304 2.32 -4.64 -15.34
C ILE A 304 1.50 -5.46 -16.33
N ILE A 305 0.39 -6.03 -15.88
CA ILE A 305 -0.57 -6.75 -16.73
C ILE A 305 -1.86 -5.91 -16.78
N GLY A 306 -2.14 -5.20 -17.87
CA GLY A 306 -3.41 -4.48 -18.03
C GLY A 306 -3.34 -3.23 -18.91
N ARG A 307 -4.50 -2.59 -19.07
CA ARG A 307 -4.58 -1.25 -19.68
C ARG A 307 -4.20 -0.19 -18.64
N TYR A 308 -3.79 0.97 -19.12
CA TYR A 308 -3.20 2.07 -18.32
C TYR A 308 -4.06 2.58 -17.16
N ASP A 309 -5.36 2.29 -17.17
CA ASP A 309 -6.33 2.64 -16.14
C ASP A 309 -6.40 1.63 -14.99
N THR A 310 -5.99 0.38 -15.22
CA THR A 310 -6.14 -0.77 -14.33
C THR A 310 -4.93 -1.71 -14.45
N VAL A 311 -3.79 -1.24 -13.94
CA VAL A 311 -2.53 -2.01 -13.95
C VAL A 311 -2.61 -3.15 -12.95
N LYS A 312 -2.63 -4.42 -13.38
CA LYS A 312 -2.49 -5.54 -12.43
C LYS A 312 -1.02 -5.83 -12.18
N SER A 313 -0.64 -5.92 -10.92
CA SER A 313 0.66 -6.47 -10.54
C SER A 313 0.74 -7.93 -10.97
N ALA A 314 1.95 -8.37 -11.34
CA ALA A 314 2.20 -9.77 -11.63
C ALA A 314 1.80 -10.65 -10.43
N PRO A 315 1.18 -11.82 -10.68
CA PRO A 315 0.75 -12.69 -9.60
C PRO A 315 1.93 -13.23 -8.79
N LEU A 316 1.68 -13.58 -7.53
CA LEU A 316 2.62 -14.28 -6.66
C LEU A 316 2.42 -15.79 -6.78
N VAL A 317 3.54 -16.50 -6.82
CA VAL A 317 3.59 -17.97 -6.84
C VAL A 317 4.40 -18.50 -5.67
N ALA A 318 4.31 -19.80 -5.42
CA ALA A 318 5.19 -20.51 -4.51
C ALA A 318 6.62 -20.64 -5.09
N LEU A 319 7.64 -20.21 -4.35
CA LEU A 319 9.05 -20.32 -4.76
C LEU A 319 9.64 -21.73 -4.57
N ARG A 320 8.99 -22.53 -3.72
CA ARG A 320 9.30 -23.92 -3.41
C ARG A 320 8.01 -24.65 -3.05
N ASP A 321 8.11 -25.94 -2.77
CA ASP A 321 7.01 -26.63 -2.09
C ASP A 321 6.83 -26.04 -0.68
N ILE A 322 5.57 -25.86 -0.27
CA ILE A 322 5.16 -25.28 1.01
C ILE A 322 4.21 -26.29 1.65
N ASP A 323 4.48 -26.67 2.88
CA ASP A 323 3.69 -27.68 3.60
C ASP A 323 2.38 -27.08 4.12
N ALA A 324 1.33 -27.90 4.25
CA ALA A 324 0.11 -27.50 4.94
C ALA A 324 0.41 -26.97 6.36
N GLY A 325 -0.19 -25.84 6.71
CA GLY A 325 0.01 -25.15 7.99
C GLY A 325 1.26 -24.28 8.05
N GLU A 326 2.07 -24.20 6.99
CA GLU A 326 3.21 -23.29 6.88
C GLU A 326 2.75 -21.84 6.58
N GLU A 327 3.48 -20.86 7.11
CA GLU A 327 3.21 -19.43 6.85
C GLU A 327 3.67 -19.03 5.43
N LEU A 328 2.82 -18.29 4.72
CA LEU A 328 3.18 -17.63 3.47
C LEU A 328 3.96 -16.35 3.78
N LEU A 329 5.21 -16.31 3.36
CA LEU A 329 6.15 -15.23 3.58
C LEU A 329 6.52 -14.56 2.25
N CYS A 330 6.25 -13.27 2.16
CA CYS A 330 6.55 -12.42 1.02
C CYS A 330 8.02 -11.96 1.01
N ILE A 331 8.50 -11.54 -0.15
CA ILE A 331 9.80 -10.87 -0.31
C ILE A 331 9.57 -9.38 -0.52
N TYR A 332 9.56 -8.57 0.55
CA TYR A 332 9.20 -7.14 0.44
C TYR A 332 10.13 -6.32 -0.45
N SER A 333 11.40 -6.73 -0.59
CA SER A 333 12.35 -6.05 -1.47
C SER A 333 11.90 -6.03 -2.93
N GLN A 334 11.01 -6.94 -3.32
CA GLN A 334 10.39 -6.90 -4.64
C GLN A 334 9.46 -5.69 -4.79
N PHE A 335 8.71 -5.32 -3.74
CA PHE A 335 7.75 -4.22 -3.76
C PHE A 335 8.37 -2.85 -3.46
N SER A 336 9.46 -2.81 -2.68
CA SER A 336 9.94 -1.59 -2.03
C SER A 336 10.97 -0.77 -2.81
N GLU A 337 11.52 -1.26 -3.94
CA GLU A 337 12.61 -0.58 -4.62
C GLU A 337 12.22 0.77 -5.28
N GLY A 338 10.92 1.06 -5.41
CA GLY A 338 10.42 2.36 -5.87
C GLY A 338 10.47 3.48 -4.81
N LEU A 339 10.49 3.14 -3.51
CA LEU A 339 10.32 4.15 -2.46
C LEU A 339 11.47 5.16 -2.38
N ASN A 340 12.70 4.71 -2.65
CA ASN A 340 13.88 5.58 -2.63
C ASN A 340 13.86 6.63 -3.76
N LYS A 341 13.16 6.37 -4.87
CA LYS A 341 13.13 7.27 -6.04
C LYS A 341 12.07 8.38 -5.96
N MET A 342 11.14 8.31 -5.01
CA MET A 342 10.16 9.39 -4.78
C MET A 342 10.64 10.44 -3.77
N ILE A 343 11.78 10.16 -3.12
CA ILE A 343 12.32 10.98 -2.03
C ILE A 343 13.46 11.89 -2.53
N GLU A 344 13.98 11.62 -3.74
CA GLU A 344 14.80 12.54 -4.54
C GLU A 344 13.91 13.44 -5.39
#